data_AF-A0A380DSN3-F1
#
_entry.id   AF-A0A380DSN3-F1
#
_cell.length_a   1.000
_cell.length_b   1.000
_cell.length_c   1.000
_cell.angle_alpha   90.00
_cell.angle_beta   90.00
_cell.angle_gamma   90.00
#
_symmetry.space_group_name_H-M   'P 1'
#
loop_
_entity.id
_entity.type
_entity.pdbx_description
1 polymer ?
#
loop_
_entity_poly.entity_id
_entity_poly.type
_entity_poly.pdbx_seq_one_letter_code
_entity_poly.pdbx_strand_id
1 'polypeptide(L)'
;MKISRYGNERTFLIKTYGCQMNAHDTEVIAGILEALGYQATTDINTADVILINTCAIRENAENKVFSEIGNLKHLKKERPDILIGVCGCMSQEESVVNKILKSYQNVDMIFGTHNIHHLPEILEEAYLSKAMVVEVWSKEGDVIENLPKVREGNIKAWVNIMYGCDKFCTYCIVPFTRGKERSRRPEDIIDEVRELAREGYKEITL
;
A
#
# COMPACT_ATOMS: atom_id res chain seq x y z
N MET A 1 2.27 -18.67 -9.29
CA MET A 1 1.86 -17.27 -9.50
C MET A 1 1.89 -17.01 -11.01
N LYS A 2 0.72 -16.90 -11.66
CA LYS A 2 0.67 -16.47 -13.08
C LYS A 2 0.94 -14.96 -13.05
N ILE A 3 2.17 -14.55 -13.36
CA ILE A 3 2.52 -13.13 -13.46
C ILE A 3 1.73 -12.57 -14.64
N SER A 4 0.66 -11.84 -14.36
CA SER A 4 -0.13 -11.17 -15.36
C SER A 4 0.74 -10.10 -16.03
N ARG A 5 0.81 -10.11 -17.37
CA ARG A 5 1.73 -9.26 -18.16
C ARG A 5 1.31 -7.78 -18.23
N TYR A 6 0.50 -7.29 -17.28
CA TYR A 6 -0.08 -5.95 -17.34
C TYR A 6 0.95 -4.82 -17.13
N GLY A 7 2.10 -5.09 -16.49
CA GLY A 7 3.06 -4.04 -16.15
C GLY A 7 3.97 -3.59 -17.28
N ASN A 8 4.17 -4.39 -18.34
CA ASN A 8 5.11 -4.05 -19.41
C ASN A 8 4.77 -2.70 -20.03
N GLU A 9 5.70 -1.75 -19.93
CA GLU A 9 5.61 -0.35 -20.39
C GLU A 9 4.65 0.56 -19.59
N ARG A 10 4.06 0.08 -18.50
CA ARG A 10 3.21 0.89 -17.63
C ARG A 10 3.99 1.48 -16.47
N THR A 11 3.58 2.66 -16.05
CA THR A 11 4.19 3.39 -14.95
C THR A 11 3.30 3.44 -13.71
N PHE A 12 3.90 3.54 -12.53
CA PHE A 12 3.17 3.68 -11.28
C PHE A 12 3.70 4.84 -10.42
N LEU A 13 2.80 5.43 -9.65
CA LEU A 13 3.11 6.45 -8.65
C LEU A 13 2.42 6.10 -7.34
N ILE A 14 3.19 6.05 -6.24
CA ILE A 14 2.66 5.87 -4.89
C ILE A 14 2.78 7.17 -4.12
N LYS A 15 1.65 7.76 -3.73
CA LYS A 15 1.59 8.90 -2.83
C LYS A 15 1.40 8.42 -1.40
N THR A 16 2.47 8.52 -0.61
CA THR A 16 2.49 8.05 0.78
C THR A 16 2.17 9.20 1.74
N TYR A 17 1.14 9.03 2.56
CA TYR A 17 0.75 9.96 3.62
C TYR A 17 0.67 9.21 4.94
N GLY A 18 1.61 9.43 5.86
CA GLY A 18 1.51 8.73 7.13
C GLY A 18 2.78 8.65 7.95
N CYS A 19 2.99 7.45 8.48
CA CYS A 19 4.10 7.11 9.38
C CYS A 19 5.08 6.15 8.69
N GLN A 20 6.06 5.68 9.48
CA GLN A 20 7.07 4.71 9.04
C GLN A 20 6.45 3.41 8.51
N MET A 21 5.36 2.94 9.11
CA MET A 21 4.69 1.73 8.61
C MET A 21 4.11 1.94 7.21
N ASN A 22 3.57 3.12 6.90
CA ASN A 22 3.12 3.42 5.54
C ASN A 22 4.32 3.50 4.57
N ALA A 23 5.47 4.03 5.00
CA ALA A 23 6.67 4.00 4.17
C ALA A 23 7.11 2.55 3.86
N HIS A 24 7.11 1.66 4.85
CA HIS A 24 7.37 0.23 4.65
C HIS A 24 6.34 -0.42 3.71
N ASP A 25 5.05 -0.14 3.90
CA ASP A 25 3.99 -0.66 3.01
C ASP A 25 4.22 -0.18 1.56
N THR A 26 4.70 1.06 1.37
CA THR A 26 5.08 1.60 0.05
C THR A 26 6.26 0.85 -0.55
N GLU A 27 7.30 0.51 0.22
CA GLU A 27 8.42 -0.31 -0.29
C GLU A 27 7.92 -1.66 -0.81
N VAL A 28 7.02 -2.31 -0.08
CA VAL A 28 6.41 -3.59 -0.46
C VAL A 28 5.53 -3.45 -1.71
N ILE A 29 4.64 -2.45 -1.74
CA ILE A 29 3.76 -2.19 -2.88
C ILE A 29 4.59 -1.91 -4.15
N ALA A 30 5.63 -1.08 -4.04
CA ALA A 30 6.54 -0.79 -5.14
C ALA A 30 7.26 -2.06 -5.63
N GLY A 31 7.77 -2.89 -4.71
CA GLY A 31 8.40 -4.15 -5.08
C GLY A 31 7.46 -5.12 -5.79
N ILE A 32 6.20 -5.20 -5.38
CA ILE A 32 5.19 -6.00 -6.08
C ILE A 32 4.95 -5.44 -7.50
N LEU A 33 4.80 -4.13 -7.64
CA LEU A 33 4.57 -3.48 -8.93
C LEU A 33 5.75 -3.66 -9.89
N GLU A 34 6.99 -3.50 -9.43
CA GLU A 34 8.18 -3.75 -10.23
C GLU A 34 8.31 -5.22 -10.63
N ALA A 35 7.99 -6.16 -9.73
CA ALA A 35 7.95 -7.59 -10.04
C ALA A 35 6.88 -7.95 -11.10
N LEU A 36 5.81 -7.15 -11.21
CA LEU A 36 4.81 -7.24 -12.27
C LEU A 36 5.21 -6.53 -13.57
N GLY A 37 6.36 -5.85 -13.59
CA GLY A 37 6.94 -5.18 -14.76
C GLY A 37 6.62 -3.69 -14.89
N TYR A 38 5.96 -3.07 -13.90
CA TYR A 38 5.72 -1.64 -13.90
C TYR A 38 7.00 -0.85 -13.59
N GLN A 39 7.05 0.40 -14.04
CA GLN A 39 8.15 1.33 -13.76
C GLN A 39 7.70 2.48 -12.85
N ALA A 40 8.47 2.80 -11.82
CA ALA A 40 8.17 3.96 -10.98
C ALA A 40 8.27 5.27 -11.78
N THR A 41 7.33 6.18 -11.57
CA THR A 41 7.37 7.56 -12.08
C THR A 41 7.09 8.56 -10.97
N THR A 42 7.65 9.76 -11.09
CA THR A 42 7.32 10.90 -10.22
C THR A 42 6.29 11.83 -10.86
N ASP A 43 6.01 11.67 -12.16
CA ASP A 43 5.04 12.50 -12.87
C ASP A 43 3.66 11.85 -12.86
N ILE A 44 2.75 12.46 -12.11
CA ILE A 44 1.35 12.06 -11.97
C ILE A 44 0.62 11.97 -13.32
N ASN A 45 1.01 12.79 -14.30
CA ASN A 45 0.35 12.82 -15.60
C ASN A 45 0.76 11.64 -16.49
N THR A 46 1.88 10.98 -16.18
CA THR A 46 2.38 9.80 -16.91
C THR A 46 1.96 8.49 -16.27
N ALA A 47 1.75 8.48 -14.95
CA ALA A 47 1.38 7.29 -14.17
C ALA A 47 0.16 6.57 -14.77
N ASP A 48 0.25 5.26 -14.98
CA ASP A 48 -0.87 4.39 -15.38
C ASP A 48 -1.59 3.82 -14.15
N VAL A 49 -0.89 3.72 -13.03
CA VAL A 49 -1.44 3.35 -11.71
C VAL A 49 -1.02 4.39 -10.69
N ILE A 50 -2.00 4.99 -10.00
CA ILE A 50 -1.77 5.91 -8.88
C ILE A 50 -2.32 5.27 -7.61
N LEU A 51 -1.46 5.02 -6.62
CA LEU A 51 -1.87 4.51 -5.32
C LEU A 51 -1.68 5.58 -4.25
N ILE A 52 -2.73 5.84 -3.47
CA ILE A 52 -2.67 6.70 -2.29
C ILE A 52 -2.58 5.81 -1.06
N ASN A 53 -1.38 5.70 -0.49
CA ASN A 53 -1.13 4.93 0.74
C ASN A 53 -1.25 5.85 1.95
N THR A 54 -2.25 5.63 2.79
CA THR A 54 -2.67 6.57 3.83
C THR A 54 -2.70 5.98 5.24
N CYS A 55 -2.50 6.85 6.22
CA CYS A 55 -2.58 6.56 7.65
C CYS A 55 -3.97 6.91 8.22
N ALA A 56 -4.38 6.19 9.25
CA ALA A 56 -5.61 6.44 10.02
C ALA A 56 -5.36 7.22 11.33
N ILE A 57 -4.10 7.44 11.70
CA ILE A 57 -3.74 7.91 13.04
C ILE A 57 -3.63 9.44 13.11
N ARG A 58 -3.26 10.09 11.99
CA ARG A 58 -3.02 11.53 11.97
C ARG A 58 -4.30 12.29 11.69
N GLU A 59 -4.60 13.26 12.56
CA GLU A 59 -5.67 14.24 12.32
C GLU A 59 -5.48 14.90 10.94
N ASN A 60 -6.58 15.09 10.20
CA ASN A 60 -6.62 15.59 8.82
C ASN A 60 -6.05 14.68 7.71
N ALA A 61 -5.62 13.45 8.02
CA ALA A 61 -5.20 12.50 6.96
C ALA A 61 -6.35 12.21 5.99
N GLU A 62 -7.57 12.00 6.49
CA GLU A 62 -8.77 11.76 5.67
C GLU A 62 -9.07 12.91 4.71
N ASN A 63 -9.14 14.14 5.23
CA ASN A 63 -9.44 15.32 4.42
C ASN A 63 -8.41 15.49 3.28
N LYS A 64 -7.14 15.21 3.56
CA LYS A 64 -6.08 15.26 2.57
C LYS A 64 -6.27 14.21 1.48
N VAL A 65 -6.56 12.97 1.85
CA VAL A 65 -6.83 11.90 0.87
C VAL A 65 -8.06 12.22 0.04
N PHE A 66 -9.16 12.65 0.66
CA PHE A 66 -10.38 13.03 -0.04
C PHE A 66 -10.17 14.18 -1.03
N SER A 67 -9.36 15.17 -0.65
CA SER A 67 -8.96 16.25 -1.55
C SER A 67 -8.11 15.72 -2.71
N GLU A 68 -7.14 14.84 -2.43
CA GLU A 68 -6.26 14.26 -3.44
C GLU A 68 -7.02 13.41 -4.47
N ILE A 69 -7.88 12.48 -4.03
CA ILE A 69 -8.72 11.70 -4.95
C ILE A 69 -9.70 12.58 -5.72
N GLY A 70 -10.16 13.70 -5.12
CA GLY A 70 -10.98 14.69 -5.79
C GLY A 70 -10.24 15.37 -6.94
N ASN A 71 -8.97 15.74 -6.73
CA ASN A 71 -8.11 16.35 -7.74
C ASN A 71 -7.82 15.41 -8.92
N LEU A 72 -7.79 14.10 -8.68
CA LEU A 72 -7.57 13.10 -9.73
C LEU A 72 -8.77 12.89 -10.68
N LYS A 73 -9.94 13.48 -10.40
CA LYS A 73 -11.13 13.36 -11.27
C LYS A 73 -10.89 13.89 -12.68
N HIS A 74 -10.13 14.98 -12.79
CA HIS A 74 -9.78 15.54 -14.10
C HIS A 74 -8.92 14.56 -14.90
N LEU A 75 -7.88 14.02 -14.25
CA LEU A 75 -6.97 13.07 -14.87
C LEU A 75 -7.70 11.80 -15.35
N LYS A 76 -8.60 11.24 -14.53
CA LYS A 76 -9.43 10.08 -14.91
C LYS A 76 -10.36 10.38 -16.09
N LYS A 77 -10.83 11.62 -16.24
CA LYS A 77 -11.65 12.03 -17.39
C LYS A 77 -10.84 12.11 -18.68
N GLU A 78 -9.60 12.57 -18.61
CA GLU A 78 -8.68 12.68 -19.76
C GLU A 78 -8.05 11.34 -20.14
N ARG A 79 -7.74 10.51 -19.14
CA ARG A 79 -7.17 9.17 -19.29
C ARG A 79 -8.06 8.14 -18.60
N PRO A 80 -9.15 7.67 -19.25
CA PRO A 80 -10.09 6.73 -18.65
C PRO A 80 -9.46 5.43 -18.14
N ASP A 81 -8.36 5.00 -18.78
CA ASP A 81 -7.65 3.75 -18.50
C ASP A 81 -6.68 3.83 -17.31
N ILE A 82 -6.46 5.02 -16.72
CA ILE A 82 -5.62 5.15 -15.51
C ILE A 82 -6.31 4.46 -14.34
N LEU A 83 -5.58 3.67 -13.56
CA LEU A 83 -6.10 3.08 -12.33
C LEU A 83 -5.75 3.95 -11.13
N ILE A 84 -6.75 4.28 -10.31
CA ILE A 84 -6.57 5.04 -9.06
C ILE A 84 -6.98 4.15 -7.89
N GLY A 85 -6.06 3.97 -6.93
CA GLY A 85 -6.27 3.14 -5.75
C GLY A 85 -6.07 3.88 -4.44
N VAL A 86 -6.81 3.48 -3.40
CA VAL A 86 -6.61 3.96 -2.02
C VAL A 86 -6.28 2.79 -1.10
N CYS A 87 -5.18 2.86 -0.38
CA CYS A 87 -4.68 1.79 0.47
C CYS A 87 -4.12 2.29 1.80
N GLY A 88 -3.73 1.36 2.67
CA GLY A 88 -3.18 1.66 3.99
C GLY A 88 -4.23 1.61 5.11
N CYS A 89 -3.87 2.12 6.29
CA CYS A 89 -4.69 1.99 7.50
C CYS A 89 -6.09 2.58 7.34
N MET A 90 -6.20 3.72 6.66
CA MET A 90 -7.47 4.44 6.50
C MET A 90 -8.47 3.63 5.66
N SER A 91 -7.98 2.80 4.73
CA SER A 91 -8.82 1.90 3.92
C SER A 91 -9.43 0.74 4.71
N GLN A 92 -9.01 0.53 5.97
CA GLN A 92 -9.60 -0.45 6.87
C GLN A 92 -10.81 0.09 7.64
N GLU A 93 -11.05 1.40 7.56
CA GLU A 93 -12.18 2.03 8.25
C GLU A 93 -13.42 2.01 7.36
N GLU A 94 -14.49 1.38 7.85
CA GLU A 94 -15.72 1.19 7.09
C GLU A 94 -16.36 2.54 6.66
N SER A 95 -16.26 3.57 7.50
CA SER A 95 -16.73 4.92 7.21
C SER A 95 -16.03 5.52 5.98
N VAL A 96 -14.72 5.32 5.88
CA VAL A 96 -13.88 5.82 4.78
C VAL A 96 -14.20 5.07 3.50
N VAL A 97 -14.24 3.74 3.54
CA VAL A 97 -14.58 2.89 2.38
C VAL A 97 -15.96 3.27 1.84
N ASN A 98 -16.96 3.36 2.72
CA ASN A 98 -18.32 3.77 2.35
C ASN A 98 -18.38 5.17 1.74
N LYS A 99 -17.55 6.11 2.23
CA LYS A 99 -17.47 7.46 1.68
C LYS A 99 -16.89 7.45 0.26
N ILE A 100 -15.82 6.68 0.04
CA ILE A 100 -15.19 6.52 -1.28
C ILE A 100 -16.20 5.93 -2.28
N LEU A 101 -16.83 4.81 -1.92
CA LEU A 101 -17.84 4.13 -2.75
C LEU A 101 -19.00 5.06 -3.17
N LYS A 102 -19.46 5.93 -2.26
CA LYS A 102 -20.60 6.83 -2.53
C LYS A 102 -20.22 8.09 -3.30
N SER A 103 -19.02 8.65 -3.07
CA SER A 103 -18.68 10.02 -3.50
C SER A 103 -17.56 10.11 -4.56
N TYR A 104 -16.81 9.04 -4.79
CA TYR A 104 -15.59 9.06 -5.60
C TYR A 104 -15.55 7.91 -6.61
N GLN A 105 -16.37 8.02 -7.65
CA GLN A 105 -16.43 7.04 -8.76
C GLN A 105 -15.17 6.98 -9.62
N ASN A 106 -14.22 7.92 -9.42
CA ASN A 106 -12.94 7.92 -10.10
C ASN A 106 -11.89 7.03 -9.42
N VAL A 107 -12.24 6.36 -8.32
CA VAL A 107 -11.39 5.36 -7.66
C VAL A 107 -11.75 3.99 -8.21
N ASP A 108 -10.74 3.23 -8.62
CA ASP A 108 -10.90 1.91 -9.24
C ASP A 108 -10.67 0.78 -8.24
N MET A 109 -9.89 1.03 -7.19
CA MET A 109 -9.60 0.01 -6.18
C MET A 109 -9.41 0.56 -4.77
N ILE A 110 -9.81 -0.21 -3.77
CA ILE A 110 -9.55 0.04 -2.36
C ILE A 110 -9.04 -1.26 -1.74
N PHE A 111 -7.91 -1.20 -1.03
CA PHE A 111 -7.41 -2.36 -0.30
C PHE A 111 -6.78 -2.04 1.04
N GLY A 112 -6.89 -2.98 1.98
CA GLY A 112 -6.43 -2.83 3.35
C GLY A 112 -4.95 -3.14 3.54
N THR A 113 -4.48 -2.92 4.77
CA THR A 113 -3.13 -3.29 5.22
C THR A 113 -2.92 -4.81 5.33
N HIS A 114 -4.00 -5.58 5.47
CA HIS A 114 -3.93 -7.02 5.74
C HIS A 114 -3.63 -7.86 4.50
N ASN A 115 -3.87 -7.32 3.31
CA ASN A 115 -3.91 -8.06 2.06
C ASN A 115 -3.11 -7.38 0.93
N ILE A 116 -2.05 -6.65 1.28
CA ILE A 116 -1.14 -6.00 0.30
C ILE A 116 -0.59 -7.02 -0.71
N HIS A 117 -0.34 -8.26 -0.28
CA HIS A 117 0.13 -9.35 -1.13
C HIS A 117 -0.88 -9.76 -2.24
N HIS A 118 -2.15 -9.37 -2.12
CA HIS A 118 -3.19 -9.57 -3.15
C HIS A 118 -3.22 -8.45 -4.20
N LEU A 119 -2.31 -7.46 -4.12
CA LEU A 119 -2.25 -6.38 -5.10
C LEU A 119 -2.20 -6.87 -6.57
N PRO A 120 -1.50 -7.97 -6.93
CA PRO A 120 -1.55 -8.49 -8.30
C PRO A 120 -2.97 -8.86 -8.77
N GLU A 121 -3.74 -9.55 -7.92
CA GLU A 121 -5.11 -9.96 -8.19
C GLU A 121 -6.06 -8.75 -8.24
N ILE A 122 -5.89 -7.80 -7.32
CA ILE A 122 -6.68 -6.55 -7.27
C ILE A 122 -6.46 -5.74 -8.55
N LEU A 123 -5.21 -5.62 -9.02
CA LEU A 123 -4.88 -4.92 -10.26
C LEU A 123 -5.50 -5.61 -11.48
N GLU A 124 -5.38 -6.94 -11.56
CA GLU A 124 -5.99 -7.71 -12.64
C GLU A 124 -7.50 -7.51 -12.69
N GLU A 125 -8.18 -7.61 -11.55
CA GLU A 125 -9.62 -7.35 -11.48
C GLU A 125 -9.96 -5.91 -11.86
N ALA A 126 -9.19 -4.92 -11.40
CA ALA A 126 -9.42 -3.51 -11.71
C ALA A 126 -9.24 -3.20 -13.22
N TYR A 127 -8.36 -3.91 -13.93
CA TYR A 127 -8.25 -3.77 -15.39
C TYR A 127 -9.39 -4.46 -16.16
N LEU A 128 -9.90 -5.58 -15.65
CA LEU A 128 -10.94 -6.37 -16.32
C LEU A 128 -12.35 -5.86 -16.01
N SER A 129 -12.54 -5.32 -14.81
CA SER A 129 -13.80 -4.82 -14.29
C SER A 129 -14.03 -3.37 -14.67
N LYS A 130 -15.30 -2.98 -14.78
CA LYS A 130 -15.72 -1.56 -14.82
C LYS A 130 -16.24 -1.05 -13.47
N ALA A 131 -16.25 -1.92 -12.46
CA ALA A 131 -16.67 -1.60 -11.12
C ALA A 131 -15.45 -1.45 -10.19
N MET A 132 -15.59 -0.62 -9.16
CA MET A 132 -14.57 -0.45 -8.14
C MET A 132 -14.32 -1.77 -7.40
N VAL A 133 -13.06 -2.18 -7.33
CA VAL A 133 -12.62 -3.37 -6.59
C VAL A 133 -12.40 -2.99 -5.12
N VAL A 134 -13.03 -3.70 -4.20
CA VAL A 134 -12.88 -3.46 -2.76
C VAL A 134 -12.41 -4.74 -2.09
N GLU A 135 -11.11 -4.80 -1.80
CA GLU A 135 -10.47 -5.95 -1.17
C GLU A 135 -9.95 -5.52 0.22
N VAL A 136 -10.83 -5.49 1.20
CA VAL A 136 -10.52 -5.04 2.58
C VAL A 136 -10.87 -6.17 3.56
N TRP A 137 -9.84 -6.78 4.14
CA TRP A 137 -10.03 -7.92 5.05
C TRP A 137 -10.29 -7.46 6.48
N SER A 138 -11.44 -7.85 7.01
CA SER A 138 -11.86 -7.54 8.39
C SER A 138 -10.98 -8.19 9.47
N LYS A 139 -10.22 -9.22 9.11
CA LYS A 139 -9.26 -9.88 9.98
C LYS A 139 -7.92 -9.99 9.28
N GLU A 140 -6.89 -9.82 10.08
CA GLU A 140 -5.53 -10.06 9.66
C GLU A 140 -5.27 -11.56 9.38
N GLY A 141 -4.50 -11.84 8.33
CA GLY A 141 -4.02 -13.19 8.03
C GLY A 141 -2.72 -13.53 8.77
N ASP A 142 -1.97 -14.51 8.26
CA ASP A 142 -0.61 -14.77 8.73
C ASP A 142 0.37 -13.69 8.26
N VAL A 143 1.57 -13.68 8.85
CA VAL A 143 2.66 -12.82 8.37
C VAL A 143 3.22 -13.40 7.08
N ILE A 144 3.20 -12.58 6.03
CA ILE A 144 3.74 -12.96 4.72
C ILE A 144 5.19 -12.47 4.64
N GLU A 145 6.12 -13.42 4.68
CA GLU A 145 7.56 -13.14 4.59
C GLU A 145 8.03 -13.03 3.13
N ASN A 146 9.18 -12.37 2.92
CA ASN A 146 9.88 -12.30 1.64
C ASN A 146 9.06 -11.71 0.48
N LEU A 147 8.12 -10.81 0.78
CA LEU A 147 7.51 -9.97 -0.25
C LEU A 147 8.59 -9.08 -0.90
N PRO A 148 8.52 -8.84 -2.22
CA PRO A 148 9.46 -7.97 -2.90
C PRO A 148 9.36 -6.55 -2.34
N LYS A 149 10.51 -5.88 -2.17
CA LYS A 149 10.60 -4.52 -1.62
C LYS A 149 11.53 -3.68 -2.48
N VAL A 150 11.15 -2.42 -2.69
CA VAL A 150 12.00 -1.39 -3.28
C VAL A 150 12.23 -0.33 -2.23
N ARG A 151 13.49 -0.18 -1.80
CA ARG A 151 13.88 0.73 -0.71
C ARG A 151 14.46 2.02 -1.26
N GLU A 152 14.08 3.14 -0.66
CA GLU A 152 14.68 4.44 -1.02
C GLU A 152 16.02 4.63 -0.31
N GLY A 153 17.08 4.81 -1.11
CA GLY A 153 18.43 5.04 -0.61
C GLY A 153 19.13 3.76 -0.10
N ASN A 154 20.37 3.92 0.36
CA ASN A 154 21.28 2.80 0.67
C ASN A 154 22.01 2.95 2.03
N ILE A 155 21.54 3.85 2.89
CA ILE A 155 22.19 4.13 4.19
C ILE A 155 21.35 3.58 5.34
N LYS A 156 20.03 3.82 5.32
CA LYS A 156 19.10 3.46 6.39
C LYS A 156 18.03 2.52 5.86
N ALA A 157 17.68 1.50 6.64
CA ALA A 157 16.59 0.59 6.31
C ALA A 157 15.66 0.34 7.51
N TRP A 158 14.37 0.22 7.21
CA TRP A 158 13.34 -0.17 8.16
C TRP A 158 13.07 -1.67 8.04
N VAL A 159 13.15 -2.39 9.16
CA VAL A 159 12.90 -3.82 9.23
C VAL A 159 11.84 -4.04 10.28
N ASN A 160 10.57 -4.13 9.86
CA ASN A 160 9.49 -4.48 10.77
C ASN A 160 9.81 -5.82 11.44
N ILE A 161 9.65 -5.90 12.75
CA ILE A 161 9.78 -7.17 13.50
C ILE A 161 8.42 -7.78 13.86
N MET A 162 7.36 -6.96 13.80
CA MET A 162 5.99 -7.36 14.12
C MET A 162 4.98 -6.50 13.36
N TYR A 163 3.75 -6.98 13.31
CA TYR A 163 2.59 -6.28 12.78
C TYR A 163 1.48 -6.23 13.82
N GLY A 164 0.60 -5.24 13.72
CA GLY A 164 -0.55 -5.10 14.62
C GLY A 164 -0.17 -4.76 16.06
N CYS A 165 -1.15 -4.81 16.96
CA CYS A 165 -0.95 -4.53 18.39
C CYS A 165 -2.09 -5.11 19.24
N ASP A 166 -1.75 -5.80 20.32
CA ASP A 166 -2.73 -6.34 21.29
C ASP A 166 -3.04 -5.38 22.45
N LYS A 167 -2.46 -4.17 22.43
CA LYS A 167 -2.75 -3.14 23.44
C LYS A 167 -3.97 -2.32 23.04
N PHE A 168 -5.04 -2.47 23.80
CA PHE A 168 -6.27 -1.71 23.64
C PHE A 168 -6.21 -0.38 24.39
N CYS A 169 -5.29 0.50 23.96
CA CYS A 169 -5.25 1.87 24.44
C CYS A 169 -6.49 2.62 23.95
N THR A 170 -7.15 3.39 24.82
CA THR A 170 -8.44 4.06 24.54
C THR A 170 -8.42 5.02 23.35
N TYR A 171 -7.23 5.46 22.92
CA TYR A 171 -7.02 6.41 21.83
C TYR A 171 -6.43 5.76 20.56
N CYS A 172 -6.11 4.47 20.59
CA CYS A 172 -5.32 3.83 19.52
C CYS A 172 -6.20 3.07 18.53
N ILE A 173 -6.08 3.42 17.25
CA ILE A 173 -6.80 2.79 16.13
C ILE A 173 -6.07 1.56 15.54
N VAL A 174 -4.82 1.31 15.95
CA VAL A 174 -3.96 0.26 15.38
C VAL A 174 -4.58 -1.15 15.46
N PRO A 175 -5.18 -1.59 16.58
CA PRO A 175 -5.77 -2.93 16.66
C PRO A 175 -6.87 -3.16 15.61
N PHE A 176 -7.53 -2.10 15.14
CA PHE A 176 -8.60 -2.17 14.14
C PHE A 176 -8.09 -2.05 12.70
N THR A 177 -7.00 -1.31 12.49
CA THR A 177 -6.48 -0.99 11.15
C THR A 177 -5.26 -1.83 10.75
N ARG A 178 -4.63 -2.55 11.68
CA ARG A 178 -3.53 -3.48 11.39
C ARG A 178 -3.67 -4.84 12.09
N GLY A 179 -4.77 -5.04 12.81
CA GLY A 179 -5.10 -6.30 13.47
C GLY A 179 -4.32 -6.54 14.78
N LYS A 180 -4.43 -7.76 15.28
CA LYS A 180 -3.70 -8.24 16.46
C LYS A 180 -2.21 -8.32 16.21
N GLU A 181 -1.48 -8.38 17.32
CA GLU A 181 -0.03 -8.57 17.30
C GLU A 181 0.33 -9.89 16.61
N ARG A 182 1.19 -9.78 15.60
CA ARG A 182 1.79 -10.92 14.90
C ARG A 182 3.28 -10.65 14.75
N SER A 183 4.09 -11.46 15.44
CA SER A 183 5.54 -11.37 15.35
C SER A 183 6.05 -12.08 14.10
N ARG A 184 7.05 -11.49 13.45
CA ARG A 184 7.84 -12.20 12.42
C ARG A 184 8.71 -13.26 13.07
N ARG A 185 9.16 -14.23 12.27
CA ARG A 185 10.10 -15.22 12.78
C ARG A 185 11.49 -14.59 12.91
N PRO A 186 12.23 -14.82 14.01
CA PRO A 186 13.56 -14.25 14.22
C PRO A 186 14.53 -14.54 13.07
N GLU A 187 14.47 -15.72 12.48
CA GLU A 187 15.28 -16.11 11.33
C GLU A 187 15.06 -15.21 10.12
N ASP A 188 13.82 -14.88 9.77
CA ASP A 188 13.52 -14.01 8.63
C ASP A 188 13.99 -12.57 8.87
N ILE A 189 13.84 -12.07 10.11
CA ILE A 189 14.35 -10.74 10.49
C ILE A 189 15.87 -10.72 10.34
N ILE A 190 16.57 -11.74 10.88
CA ILE A 190 18.02 -11.81 10.86
C ILE A 190 18.53 -11.91 9.42
N ASP A 191 17.88 -12.69 8.57
CA ASP A 191 18.28 -12.87 7.18
C ASP A 191 18.08 -11.59 6.35
N GLU A 192 16.96 -10.88 6.53
CA GLU A 192 16.75 -9.56 5.93
C GLU A 192 17.82 -8.55 6.39
N VAL A 193 18.13 -8.50 7.68
CA VAL A 193 19.20 -7.63 8.21
C VAL A 193 20.57 -7.96 7.62
N ARG A 194 20.89 -9.25 7.45
CA ARG A 194 22.14 -9.70 6.82
C ARG A 194 22.22 -9.29 5.36
N GLU A 195 21.12 -9.40 4.62
CA GLU A 195 21.05 -8.96 3.23
C GLU A 195 21.29 -7.46 3.11
N LEU A 196 20.59 -6.65 3.91
CA LEU A 196 20.78 -5.19 3.95
C LEU A 196 22.23 -4.81 4.32
N ALA A 197 22.86 -5.53 5.26
CA ALA A 197 24.26 -5.31 5.59
C ALA A 197 25.20 -5.61 4.40
N ARG A 198 24.91 -6.63 3.59
CA ARG A 198 25.67 -6.95 2.36
C ARG A 198 25.47 -5.91 1.27
N GLU A 199 24.27 -5.35 1.16
CA GLU A 199 23.95 -4.26 0.23
C GLU A 199 24.56 -2.91 0.63
N GLY A 200 25.10 -2.83 1.86
CA GLY A 200 25.89 -1.68 2.32
C GLY A 200 25.16 -0.72 3.24
N TYR A 201 23.92 -1.04 3.64
CA TYR A 201 23.18 -0.26 4.64
C TYR A 201 23.97 -0.16 5.95
N LYS A 202 23.92 1.01 6.59
CA LYS A 202 24.70 1.36 7.78
C LYS A 202 23.84 1.46 9.04
N GLU A 203 22.54 1.68 8.89
CA GLU A 203 21.59 1.84 9.99
C GLU A 203 20.36 0.98 9.73
N ILE A 204 20.00 0.16 10.71
CA ILE A 204 18.77 -0.63 10.72
C ILE A 204 17.90 -0.09 11.84
N THR A 205 16.65 0.24 11.51
CA THR A 205 15.62 0.58 12.50
C THR A 205 14.55 -0.50 12.49
N LEU A 206 14.19 -1.00 13.68
CA LEU A 206 13.21 -2.06 13.89
C LEU A 206 11.82 -1.51 14.19
#